data_AF-A0A9E0Y049-F1
#
_entry.id   AF-A0A9E0Y049-F1
#
_cell.length_a   1.000
_cell.length_b   1.000
_cell.length_c   1.000
_cell.angle_alpha   90.00
_cell.angle_beta   90.00
_cell.angle_gamma   90.00
#
_symmetry.space_group_name_H-M   'P 1'
#
loop_
_entity.id
_entity.type
_entity.pdbx_description
1 polymer ?
#
loop_
_entity_poly.entity_id
_entity_poly.type
_entity_poly.pdbx_seq_one_letter_code
_entity_poly.pdbx_strand_id
1 'polypeptide(L)'
;MRMAGAFTMALLASAPNRAQTLADPKQHKVVMLEEADLCSHGEWHLVFVDEFNGTELDTGTWLRFYPYCMAYDDCEASRTHGLPNEMQIFRDENVVMTGQGTVQLVLKRGTPDSWFSFTSVYSSGMLHSRMPFAKGRFECRAHST
;
A
#
# COMPACT_ATOMS: atom_id res chain seq x y z
N MET A 1 -18.31 -67.96 34.23
CA MET A 1 -18.41 -67.23 35.53
C MET A 1 -17.05 -66.62 35.82
N ARG A 2 -17.02 -65.33 36.19
CA ARG A 2 -15.87 -64.42 36.42
C ARG A 2 -15.25 -63.76 35.17
N MET A 3 -15.76 -62.57 34.85
CA MET A 3 -14.93 -61.46 34.37
C MET A 3 -15.08 -60.32 35.38
N ALA A 4 -13.99 -60.01 36.06
CA ALA A 4 -13.65 -58.74 36.68
C ALA A 4 -12.18 -58.57 36.30
N GLY A 5 -11.74 -57.53 35.60
CA GLY A 5 -11.96 -56.13 35.88
C GLY A 5 -10.60 -55.58 36.27
N ALA A 6 -9.94 -54.86 35.37
CA ALA A 6 -8.77 -54.05 35.68
C ALA A 6 -8.69 -52.90 34.68
N PHE A 7 -9.21 -51.75 35.11
CA PHE A 7 -9.00 -50.45 34.51
C PHE A 7 -7.49 -50.18 34.49
N THR A 8 -6.90 -50.02 33.30
CA THR A 8 -5.57 -49.42 33.18
C THR A 8 -5.73 -48.13 32.40
N MET A 9 -5.64 -47.02 33.12
CA MET A 9 -5.65 -45.67 32.60
C MET A 9 -4.39 -45.51 31.75
N ALA A 10 -4.53 -45.49 30.43
CA ALA A 10 -3.42 -45.17 29.54
C ALA A 10 -3.02 -43.72 29.80
N LEU A 11 -1.87 -43.51 30.42
CA LEU A 11 -1.21 -42.22 30.53
C LEU A 11 -0.87 -41.79 29.09
N LEU A 12 -1.65 -40.86 28.53
CA LEU A 12 -1.26 -40.14 27.32
C LEU A 12 0.01 -39.34 27.68
N ALA A 13 1.18 -39.88 27.34
CA ALA A 13 2.39 -39.10 27.30
C ALA A 13 2.19 -38.00 26.26
N SER A 14 2.07 -36.77 26.74
CA SER A 14 2.03 -35.57 25.91
C SER A 14 3.29 -35.55 25.04
N ALA A 15 3.10 -35.46 23.72
CA ALA A 15 4.20 -35.14 22.82
C ALA A 15 4.81 -33.80 23.26
N PRO A 16 6.15 -33.67 23.29
CA PRO A 16 6.79 -32.45 23.73
C PRO A 16 6.38 -31.32 22.80
N ASN A 17 5.90 -30.25 23.45
CA ASN A 17 5.61 -28.96 22.87
C ASN A 17 6.78 -28.56 21.97
N ARG A 18 6.59 -28.54 20.65
CA ARG A 18 7.60 -28.02 19.71
C ARG A 18 7.56 -26.50 19.85
N ALA A 19 8.15 -26.00 20.94
CA ALA A 19 8.51 -24.61 21.06
C ALA A 19 9.30 -24.28 19.80
N GLN A 20 8.75 -23.38 18.99
CA GLN A 20 9.52 -22.76 17.92
C GLN A 20 10.74 -22.17 18.61
N THR A 21 11.91 -22.74 18.36
CA THR A 21 13.17 -22.07 18.66
C THR A 21 13.07 -20.74 17.93
N LEU A 22 12.86 -19.65 18.69
CA LEU A 22 13.07 -18.31 18.20
C LEU A 22 14.47 -18.34 17.59
N ALA A 23 14.54 -18.28 16.26
CA ALA A 23 15.83 -18.20 15.59
C ALA A 23 16.54 -16.99 16.21
N ASP A 24 17.75 -17.19 16.73
CA ASP A 24 18.55 -16.08 17.23
C ASP A 24 18.52 -14.97 16.19
N PRO A 25 18.23 -13.72 16.59
CA PRO A 25 18.15 -12.61 15.65
C PRO A 25 19.46 -12.58 14.86
N LYS A 26 19.35 -12.59 13.53
CA LYS A 26 20.53 -12.50 12.65
C LYS A 26 21.37 -11.32 13.13
N GLN A 27 22.58 -11.59 13.59
CA GLN A 27 23.52 -10.54 13.95
C GLN A 27 23.86 -9.75 12.69
N HIS A 28 23.27 -8.58 12.56
CA HIS A 28 23.67 -7.61 11.55
C HIS A 28 24.97 -6.94 12.02
N LYS A 29 25.93 -6.78 11.12
CA LYS A 29 27.14 -6.00 11.39
C LYS A 29 26.70 -4.56 11.69
N VAL A 30 26.79 -4.16 12.95
CA VAL A 30 26.57 -2.76 13.35
C VAL A 30 27.74 -1.97 12.80
N VAL A 31 27.49 -1.21 11.74
CA VAL A 31 28.43 -0.19 11.27
C VAL A 31 28.12 1.06 12.08
N MET A 32 29.02 1.41 13.00
CA MET A 32 28.98 2.71 13.65
C MET A 32 29.25 3.75 12.56
N LEU A 33 28.22 4.46 12.13
CA LEU A 33 28.40 5.72 11.42
C LEU A 33 28.90 6.70 12.48
N GLU A 34 30.06 7.33 12.27
CA GLU A 34 30.41 8.52 13.05
C GLU A 34 29.25 9.52 12.94
N GLU A 35 29.03 10.33 13.99
CA GLU A 35 27.99 11.38 14.02
C GLU A 35 28.29 12.42 12.92
N ALA A 36 27.97 12.06 11.69
CA ALA A 36 28.03 12.91 10.53
C ALA A 36 26.63 13.49 10.36
N ASP A 37 26.59 14.81 10.28
CA ASP A 37 25.40 15.53 9.89
C ASP A 37 25.08 15.22 8.41
N LEU A 38 24.21 14.23 8.20
CA LEU A 38 23.74 13.82 6.86
C LEU A 38 22.62 14.73 6.33
N CYS A 39 22.23 15.76 7.09
CA CYS A 39 21.16 16.66 6.70
C CYS A 39 21.71 17.73 5.76
N SER A 40 20.94 18.02 4.70
CA SER A 40 21.21 19.19 3.86
C SER A 40 20.64 20.43 4.53
N HIS A 41 21.52 21.37 4.88
CA HIS A 41 21.21 22.64 5.55
C HIS A 41 21.14 23.86 4.63
N GLY A 42 21.25 23.64 3.32
CA GLY A 42 21.09 24.70 2.33
C GLY A 42 19.65 25.22 2.24
N GLU A 43 19.48 26.36 1.57
CA GLU A 43 18.17 26.91 1.24
C GLU A 43 17.38 25.95 0.35
N TRP A 44 16.07 25.84 0.60
CA TRP A 44 15.15 25.04 -0.19
C TRP A 44 14.24 25.94 -1.01
N HIS A 45 14.09 25.62 -2.29
CA HIS A 45 13.13 26.28 -3.16
C HIS A 45 11.96 25.33 -3.44
N LEU A 46 10.73 25.86 -3.33
CA LEU A 46 9.53 25.13 -3.70
C LEU A 46 9.46 25.02 -5.23
N VAL A 47 9.57 23.80 -5.76
CA VAL A 47 9.55 23.53 -7.21
C VAL A 47 8.24 22.90 -7.68
N PHE A 48 7.43 22.40 -6.76
CA PHE A 48 6.16 21.77 -7.03
C PHE A 48 5.26 21.90 -5.81
N VAL A 49 4.00 22.27 -6.04
CA VAL A 49 2.97 22.33 -5.02
C VAL A 49 1.61 22.15 -5.68
N ASP A 50 0.74 21.38 -5.03
CA ASP A 50 -0.69 21.39 -5.32
C ASP A 50 -1.45 21.37 -3.99
N GLU A 51 -2.20 22.44 -3.75
CA GLU A 51 -3.03 22.61 -2.56
C GLU A 51 -4.46 22.07 -2.78
N PHE A 52 -4.78 21.56 -3.98
CA PHE A 52 -6.08 21.00 -4.33
C PHE A 52 -7.27 21.94 -4.08
N ASN A 53 -7.07 23.25 -4.28
CA ASN A 53 -8.08 24.28 -4.05
C ASN A 53 -9.18 24.33 -5.13
N GLY A 54 -8.95 23.71 -6.30
CA GLY A 54 -9.90 23.67 -7.40
C GLY A 54 -11.09 22.74 -7.14
N THR A 55 -12.15 22.94 -7.92
CA THR A 55 -13.30 22.01 -7.99
C THR A 55 -13.07 20.86 -8.96
N GLU A 56 -12.03 20.94 -9.78
CA GLU A 56 -11.63 19.94 -10.76
C GLU A 56 -10.14 19.62 -10.58
N LEU A 57 -9.77 18.38 -10.91
CA LEU A 57 -8.39 17.94 -10.85
C LEU A 57 -7.61 18.54 -12.02
N ASP A 58 -6.43 19.12 -11.75
CA ASP A 58 -5.51 19.53 -12.81
C ASP A 58 -4.90 18.29 -13.49
N THR A 59 -5.48 17.91 -14.64
CA THR A 59 -5.01 16.77 -15.45
C THR A 59 -3.71 17.04 -16.21
N GLY A 60 -3.26 18.30 -16.26
CA GLY A 60 -1.93 18.69 -16.72
C GLY A 60 -0.84 18.37 -15.70
N THR A 61 -1.21 18.26 -14.43
CA THR A 61 -0.31 17.90 -13.32
C THR A 61 -0.46 16.44 -12.89
N TRP A 62 -1.69 15.91 -12.85
CA TRP A 62 -1.96 14.59 -12.29
C TRP A 62 -2.62 13.62 -13.28
N LEU A 63 -2.20 12.36 -13.20
CA LEU A 63 -2.87 11.20 -13.76
C LEU A 63 -3.73 10.53 -12.69
N ARG A 64 -4.82 9.89 -13.10
CA ARG A 64 -5.72 9.12 -12.23
C ARG A 64 -5.51 7.60 -12.31
N PHE A 65 -4.38 7.20 -12.88
CA PHE A 65 -3.96 5.83 -13.10
C PHE A 65 -2.43 5.75 -13.01
N TYR A 66 -1.90 4.54 -12.91
CA TYR A 66 -0.46 4.30 -12.93
C TYR A 66 0.02 4.14 -14.39
N PRO A 67 0.96 4.95 -14.91
CA PRO A 67 1.38 4.87 -16.31
C PRO A 67 2.34 3.68 -16.54
N TYR A 68 1.85 2.44 -16.45
CA TYR A 68 2.69 1.23 -16.53
C TYR A 68 3.23 0.98 -17.93
N CYS A 69 2.34 0.90 -18.93
CA CYS A 69 2.74 0.51 -20.29
C CYS A 69 3.14 1.70 -21.16
N MET A 70 2.52 2.87 -20.96
CA MET A 70 2.79 4.14 -21.64
C MET A 70 2.20 5.30 -20.79
N ALA A 71 2.14 6.51 -21.36
CA ALA A 71 1.49 7.69 -20.74
C ALA A 71 -0.06 7.63 -20.70
N TYR A 72 -0.67 6.50 -21.05
CA TYR A 72 -2.11 6.26 -21.10
C TYR A 72 -2.50 5.03 -20.26
N ASP A 73 -3.80 4.86 -20.01
CA ASP A 73 -4.37 3.71 -19.32
C ASP A 73 -4.82 2.62 -20.30
N ASP A 74 -4.00 2.31 -21.31
CA ASP A 74 -4.34 1.35 -22.37
C ASP A 74 -3.90 -0.09 -22.07
N CYS A 75 -3.52 -0.39 -20.82
CA CYS A 75 -3.17 -1.73 -20.41
C CYS A 75 -3.72 -2.11 -19.03
N GLU A 76 -3.78 -3.41 -18.76
CA GLU A 76 -4.36 -3.96 -17.52
C GLU A 76 -3.67 -3.36 -16.28
N ALA A 77 -2.34 -3.41 -16.24
CA ALA A 77 -1.54 -2.95 -15.10
C ALA A 77 -1.68 -1.45 -14.81
N SER A 78 -2.17 -0.63 -15.75
CA SER A 78 -2.35 0.81 -15.51
C SER A 78 -3.42 1.10 -14.46
N ARG A 79 -4.41 0.21 -14.32
CA ARG A 79 -5.53 0.37 -13.36
C ARG A 79 -5.60 -0.74 -12.32
N THR A 80 -4.75 -1.75 -12.42
CA THR A 80 -4.64 -2.87 -11.47
C THR A 80 -3.26 -2.99 -10.85
N HIS A 81 -2.46 -1.90 -10.87
CA HIS A 81 -1.10 -1.90 -10.36
C HIS A 81 -0.99 -2.54 -8.97
N GLY A 82 0.11 -3.25 -8.71
CA GLY A 82 0.36 -3.92 -7.43
C GLY A 82 -0.15 -5.36 -7.32
N LEU A 83 -0.72 -5.94 -8.39
CA LEU A 83 -1.03 -7.38 -8.42
C LEU A 83 0.21 -8.26 -8.15
N PRO A 84 0.06 -9.38 -7.41
CA PRO A 84 -1.18 -9.91 -6.83
C PRO A 84 -1.50 -9.37 -5.41
N ASN A 85 -0.75 -8.39 -4.89
CA ASN A 85 -0.89 -7.91 -3.50
C ASN A 85 -2.02 -6.88 -3.34
N GLU A 86 -2.36 -6.18 -4.41
CA GLU A 86 -3.43 -5.21 -4.48
C GLU A 86 -4.66 -5.82 -5.17
N MET A 87 -5.86 -5.44 -4.73
CA MET A 87 -7.12 -6.07 -5.19
C MET A 87 -8.08 -5.08 -5.85
N GLN A 88 -7.76 -3.80 -5.91
CA GLN A 88 -8.65 -2.77 -6.41
C GLN A 88 -8.46 -2.50 -7.91
N ILE A 89 -9.51 -2.00 -8.55
CA ILE A 89 -9.41 -1.31 -9.84
C ILE A 89 -9.40 0.20 -9.57
N PHE A 90 -8.38 0.91 -10.06
CA PHE A 90 -8.34 2.36 -9.95
C PHE A 90 -9.33 3.01 -10.91
N ARG A 91 -10.19 3.88 -10.41
CA ARG A 91 -11.28 4.50 -11.15
C ARG A 91 -11.25 6.02 -11.00
N ASP A 92 -11.50 6.73 -12.10
CA ASP A 92 -11.40 8.19 -12.14
C ASP A 92 -12.42 8.84 -11.21
N GLU A 93 -13.62 8.28 -11.13
CA GLU A 93 -14.73 8.72 -10.27
C GLU A 93 -14.46 8.51 -8.77
N ASN A 94 -13.38 7.82 -8.41
CA ASN A 94 -12.93 7.66 -7.04
C ASN A 94 -11.86 8.68 -6.64
N VAL A 95 -11.48 9.59 -7.55
CA VAL A 95 -10.68 10.78 -7.25
C VAL A 95 -11.62 11.97 -7.18
N VAL A 96 -11.91 12.43 -5.96
CA VAL A 96 -12.94 13.44 -5.71
C VAL A 96 -12.29 14.71 -5.17
N MET A 97 -12.40 15.80 -5.95
CA MET A 97 -12.02 17.13 -5.48
C MET A 97 -13.10 17.64 -4.52
N THR A 98 -12.69 18.07 -3.33
CA THR A 98 -13.65 18.60 -2.34
C THR A 98 -14.04 20.06 -2.61
N GLY A 99 -13.24 20.77 -3.41
CA GLY A 99 -13.33 22.23 -3.56
C GLY A 99 -12.93 22.98 -2.27
N GLN A 100 -12.30 22.28 -1.31
CA GLN A 100 -11.96 22.80 0.03
C GLN A 100 -10.49 22.51 0.37
N GLY A 101 -9.60 22.61 -0.62
CA GLY A 101 -8.15 22.42 -0.43
C GLY A 101 -7.76 20.98 -0.13
N THR A 102 -8.55 20.01 -0.60
CA THR A 102 -8.25 18.58 -0.44
C THR A 102 -8.76 17.78 -1.64
N VAL A 103 -8.06 16.69 -1.93
CA VAL A 103 -8.51 15.63 -2.84
C VAL A 103 -8.73 14.36 -2.03
N GLN A 104 -9.80 13.64 -2.34
CA GLN A 104 -10.14 12.37 -1.71
C GLN A 104 -9.88 11.22 -2.68
N LEU A 105 -9.18 10.19 -2.20
CA LEU A 105 -9.06 8.90 -2.88
C LEU A 105 -10.03 7.94 -2.22
N VAL A 106 -11.17 7.71 -2.85
CA VAL A 106 -12.30 7.00 -2.26
C VAL A 106 -12.17 5.50 -2.53
N LEU A 107 -11.98 4.72 -1.47
CA LEU A 107 -12.11 3.26 -1.52
C LEU A 107 -13.60 2.88 -1.51
N LYS A 108 -14.02 2.04 -2.46
CA LYS A 108 -15.39 1.51 -2.53
C LYS A 108 -15.34 -0.02 -2.59
N ARG A 109 -16.32 -0.64 -1.93
CA ARG A 109 -16.68 -2.04 -2.13
C ARG A 109 -18.08 -2.08 -2.73
N GLY A 110 -18.27 -2.79 -3.83
CA GLY A 110 -19.54 -2.81 -4.55
C GLY A 110 -19.76 -4.07 -5.36
N THR A 111 -20.47 -3.92 -6.48
CA THR A 111 -20.68 -4.99 -7.46
C THR A 111 -19.37 -5.30 -8.19
N PRO A 112 -19.19 -6.53 -8.69
CA PRO A 112 -18.04 -6.85 -9.53
C PRO A 112 -17.93 -5.89 -10.72
N ASP A 113 -16.74 -5.33 -10.87
CA ASP A 113 -16.33 -4.46 -11.95
C ASP A 113 -15.08 -5.07 -12.60
N SER A 114 -14.83 -4.76 -13.88
CA SER A 114 -13.76 -5.37 -14.65
C SER A 114 -12.89 -4.35 -15.37
N TRP A 115 -11.61 -4.69 -15.46
CA TRP A 115 -10.61 -3.99 -16.24
C TRP A 115 -9.74 -5.03 -16.95
N PHE A 116 -9.84 -5.11 -18.27
CA PHE A 116 -9.25 -6.19 -19.07
C PHE A 116 -9.65 -7.57 -18.53
N SER A 117 -8.69 -8.40 -18.12
CA SER A 117 -8.94 -9.75 -17.60
C SER A 117 -9.12 -9.78 -16.08
N PHE A 118 -8.91 -8.65 -15.40
CA PHE A 118 -9.05 -8.55 -13.95
C PHE A 118 -10.46 -8.12 -13.55
N THR A 119 -11.04 -8.82 -12.58
CA THR A 119 -12.34 -8.51 -11.98
C THR A 119 -12.17 -8.31 -10.48
N SER A 120 -12.79 -7.27 -9.95
CA SER A 120 -12.81 -7.00 -8.50
C SER A 120 -14.12 -6.39 -8.05
N VAL A 121 -14.44 -6.58 -6.78
CA VAL A 121 -15.50 -5.85 -6.07
C VAL A 121 -14.98 -4.60 -5.37
N TYR A 122 -13.68 -4.36 -5.40
CA TYR A 122 -13.02 -3.21 -4.80
C TYR A 122 -12.56 -2.23 -5.88
N SER A 123 -12.83 -0.95 -5.68
CA SER A 123 -12.28 0.14 -6.49
C SER A 123 -11.72 1.24 -5.61
N SER A 124 -10.71 1.96 -6.10
CA SER A 124 -10.08 3.07 -5.37
C SER A 124 -9.75 4.22 -6.32
N GLY A 125 -9.41 5.38 -5.76
CA GLY A 125 -8.75 6.46 -6.49
C GLY A 125 -7.24 6.27 -6.46
N MET A 126 -6.55 6.84 -7.45
CA MET A 126 -5.09 6.94 -7.49
C MET A 126 -4.72 8.30 -8.09
N LEU A 127 -3.60 8.85 -7.64
CA LEU A 127 -2.95 9.99 -8.28
C LEU A 127 -1.50 9.64 -8.59
N HIS A 128 -1.05 10.01 -9.78
CA HIS A 128 0.36 9.93 -10.18
C HIS A 128 0.76 11.26 -10.82
N SER A 129 1.83 11.89 -10.36
CA SER A 129 2.29 13.17 -10.91
C SER A 129 2.83 12.98 -12.33
N ARG A 130 2.54 13.93 -13.22
CA ARG A 130 3.20 14.01 -14.53
C ARG A 130 4.62 14.58 -14.40
N MET A 131 4.88 15.34 -13.34
CA MET A 131 6.23 15.80 -13.02
C MET A 131 7.08 14.64 -12.47
N PRO A 132 8.26 14.38 -13.05
CA PRO A 132 9.20 13.42 -12.50
C PRO A 132 9.98 14.04 -11.34
N PHE A 133 10.17 13.27 -10.27
CA PHE A 133 10.97 13.67 -9.12
C PHE A 133 12.13 12.70 -8.92
N ALA A 134 13.36 13.20 -8.83
CA ALA A 134 14.56 12.36 -8.65
C ALA A 134 15.18 12.53 -7.26
N LYS A 135 15.33 13.77 -6.80
CA LYS A 135 15.92 14.14 -5.51
C LYS A 135 15.24 15.40 -4.99
N GLY A 136 15.03 15.48 -3.69
CA GLY A 136 14.39 16.63 -3.06
C GLY A 136 13.81 16.30 -1.70
N ARG A 137 13.09 17.25 -1.13
CA ARG A 137 12.21 17.03 0.01
C ARG A 137 10.77 16.96 -0.51
N PHE A 138 10.05 15.94 -0.05
CA PHE A 138 8.66 15.70 -0.42
C PHE A 138 7.83 15.66 0.85
N GLU A 139 6.74 16.39 0.86
CA GLU A 139 5.78 16.42 1.97
C GLU A 139 4.38 16.32 1.40
N CYS A 140 3.51 15.60 2.10
CA CYS A 140 2.07 15.64 1.86
C CYS A 140 1.35 15.64 3.20
N ARG A 141 0.22 16.36 3.27
CA ARG A 141 -0.67 16.31 4.42
C ARG A 141 -1.85 15.42 4.09
N ALA A 142 -1.92 14.26 4.71
CA ALA A 142 -2.98 13.28 4.51
C ALA A 142 -3.65 12.92 5.84
N HIS A 143 -4.92 12.52 5.78
CA HIS A 143 -5.64 11.91 6.88
C HIS A 143 -6.51 10.78 6.35
N SER A 144 -6.67 9.72 7.15
CA SER A 144 -7.63 8.66 6.89
C SER A 144 -8.91 8.95 7.65
N THR A 145 -10.05 8.79 6.97
CA THR A 145 -11.39 8.85 7.57
C THR A 145 -11.91 7.47 7.90
#